data_AF-A7RP25-F1
#
_entry.id   AF-A7RP25-F1
#
_cell.length_a   1.000
_cell.length_b   1.000
_cell.length_c   1.000
_cell.angle_alpha   90.00
_cell.angle_beta   90.00
_cell.angle_gamma   90.00
#
_symmetry.space_group_name_H-M   'P 1'
#
loop_
_entity.id
_entity.type
_entity.pdbx_description
1 polymer ?
#
loop_
_entity_poly.entity_id
_entity_poly.type
_entity_poly.pdbx_seq_one_letter_code
_entity_poly.pdbx_strand_id
1 'polypeptide(L)'
;MEEFRAPYKKLPRKPPRHFSLFMRENFAKIKAENQGMSNPDIMRELGAKWRNLPFSEREEIRRKSEDAQKTYEAEIVEFEDQLSEGEREFLNVQAKDKMKELKQRKMKLLNFPKKPGTAFIYFLTMERESFPRREGEGITQWTQRMAETWRDMSDDEKEMYRMANRRAVEKYNEEVTEWKEKHEKD
;
A
#
# COMPACT_ATOMS: atom_id res chain seq x y z
N MET A 1 -10.26 -20.65 24.96
CA MET A 1 -10.37 -19.21 24.56
C MET A 1 -9.05 -18.64 24.04
N GLU A 2 -7.90 -19.05 24.57
CA GLU A 2 -6.58 -18.52 24.15
C GLU A 2 -6.16 -19.00 22.74
N GLU A 3 -6.50 -20.24 22.37
CA GLU A 3 -6.26 -20.81 21.03
C GLU A 3 -6.93 -20.01 19.90
N PHE A 4 -8.16 -19.52 20.10
CA PHE A 4 -8.86 -18.69 19.11
C PHE A 4 -8.22 -17.31 18.90
N ARG A 5 -7.39 -16.84 19.85
CA ARG A 5 -6.71 -15.54 19.77
C ARG A 5 -5.27 -15.64 19.24
N ALA A 6 -4.69 -16.84 19.23
CA ALA A 6 -3.30 -17.05 18.80
C ALA A 6 -3.04 -16.59 17.34
N PRO A 7 -3.92 -16.86 16.35
CA PRO A 7 -3.68 -16.42 14.97
C PRO A 7 -3.63 -14.88 14.83
N TYR A 8 -4.46 -14.17 15.60
CA TYR A 8 -4.47 -12.70 15.59
C TYR A 8 -3.18 -12.08 16.13
N LYS A 9 -2.47 -12.77 17.04
CA LYS A 9 -1.20 -12.28 17.59
C LYS A 9 -0.09 -12.30 16.53
N LYS A 10 -0.18 -13.17 15.52
CA LYS A 10 0.79 -13.28 14.41
C LYS A 10 0.61 -12.21 13.32
N LEU A 11 -0.51 -11.47 13.31
CA LEU A 11 -0.75 -10.44 12.30
C LEU A 11 0.28 -9.31 12.41
N PRO A 12 1.02 -8.97 11.32
CA PRO A 12 1.96 -7.87 11.31
C PRO A 12 1.28 -6.55 11.69
N ARG A 13 1.88 -5.80 12.62
CA ARG A 13 1.32 -4.54 13.13
C ARG A 13 2.04 -3.35 12.55
N LYS A 14 1.27 -2.37 12.08
CA LYS A 14 1.84 -1.13 11.54
C LYS A 14 2.67 -0.42 12.61
N PRO A 15 3.93 -0.07 12.33
CA PRO A 15 4.76 0.63 13.28
C PRO A 15 4.26 2.07 13.47
N PRO A 16 4.53 2.69 14.63
CA PRO A 16 4.22 4.10 14.85
C PRO A 16 5.02 4.97 13.88
N ARG A 17 4.41 6.06 13.41
CA ARG A 17 5.10 7.11 12.64
C ARG A 17 5.93 8.01 13.57
N HIS A 18 6.74 8.91 13.00
CA HIS A 18 7.74 9.70 13.73
C HIS A 18 7.21 10.35 15.02
N PHE A 19 6.12 11.12 14.93
CA PHE A 19 5.53 11.77 16.11
C PHE A 19 4.89 10.76 17.08
N SER A 20 4.27 9.69 16.59
CA SER A 20 3.70 8.65 17.46
C SER A 20 4.79 7.87 18.20
N LEU A 21 5.95 7.67 17.57
CA LEU A 21 7.11 7.06 18.21
C LEU A 21 7.67 7.98 19.31
N PHE A 22 7.87 9.26 18.99
CA PHE A 22 8.24 10.29 19.96
C PHE A 22 7.27 10.35 21.15
N MET A 23 5.96 10.37 20.86
CA MET A 23 4.92 10.36 21.88
C MET A 23 5.03 9.12 22.77
N ARG A 24 5.19 7.92 22.21
CA ARG A 24 5.31 6.68 22.97
C ARG A 24 6.52 6.69 23.92
N GLU A 25 7.63 7.25 23.48
CA GLU A 25 8.87 7.33 24.28
C GLU A 25 8.81 8.42 25.37
N ASN A 26 8.08 9.51 25.14
CA ASN A 26 8.14 10.70 26.00
C ASN A 26 6.89 10.94 26.85
N PHE A 27 5.74 10.34 26.51
CA PHE A 27 4.47 10.62 27.18
C PHE A 27 4.52 10.31 28.68
N ALA A 28 5.06 9.15 29.06
CA ALA A 28 5.14 8.75 30.47
C ALA A 28 6.03 9.71 31.28
N LYS A 29 7.16 10.14 30.70
CA LYS A 29 8.08 11.11 31.33
C LYS A 29 7.38 12.45 31.56
N ILE A 30 6.75 13.01 30.53
CA ILE A 30 6.07 14.31 30.61
C ILE A 30 4.88 14.24 31.57
N LYS A 31 4.13 13.13 31.59
CA LYS A 31 3.05 12.92 32.55
C LYS A 31 3.54 12.86 34.00
N ALA A 32 4.70 12.25 34.23
CA ALA A 32 5.30 12.17 35.57
C ALA A 32 5.88 13.52 36.04
N GLU A 33 6.43 14.33 35.13
CA GLU A 33 6.91 15.69 35.41
C GLU A 33 5.76 16.67 35.68
N ASN A 34 4.59 16.42 35.10
CA ASN A 34 3.42 17.30 35.18
C ASN A 34 2.22 16.61 35.82
N GLN A 35 2.41 16.14 37.05
CA GLN A 35 1.35 15.48 37.81
C GLN A 35 0.16 16.43 38.01
N GLY A 36 -1.03 15.99 37.62
CA GLY A 36 -2.26 16.80 37.67
C GLY A 36 -2.66 17.46 36.35
N MET A 37 -1.79 17.47 35.32
CA MET A 37 -2.21 17.90 33.98
C MET A 37 -3.12 16.87 33.29
N SER A 38 -4.07 17.38 32.51
CA SER A 38 -4.95 16.55 31.70
C SER A 38 -4.17 15.92 30.52
N ASN A 39 -4.61 14.75 30.05
CA ASN A 39 -4.00 14.13 28.86
C ASN A 39 -3.99 15.05 27.62
N PRO A 40 -5.05 15.84 27.32
CA PRO A 40 -5.01 16.84 26.25
C PRO A 40 -3.89 17.89 26.42
N ASP A 41 -3.63 18.35 27.63
CA ASP A 41 -2.58 19.35 27.90
C ASP A 41 -1.18 18.73 27.74
N ILE A 42 -0.99 17.50 28.21
CA ILE A 42 0.24 16.71 27.98
C ILE A 42 0.48 16.52 26.47
N MET A 43 -0.56 16.24 25.69
CA MET A 43 -0.45 16.11 24.23
C MET A 43 -0.07 17.44 23.56
N ARG A 44 -0.56 18.57 24.07
CA ARG A 44 -0.17 19.90 23.58
C ARG A 44 1.31 20.19 23.88
N GLU A 45 1.79 19.83 25.07
CA GLU A 45 3.19 19.95 25.45
C GLU A 45 4.09 19.07 24.58
N LEU A 46 3.72 17.80 24.36
CA LEU A 46 4.42 16.89 23.44
C LEU A 46 4.51 17.47 22.02
N GLY A 47 3.41 18.03 21.50
CA GLY A 47 3.39 18.67 20.19
C GLY A 47 4.28 19.91 20.12
N ALA A 48 4.43 20.66 21.21
CA ALA A 48 5.36 21.78 21.29
C ALA A 48 6.82 21.29 21.33
N LYS A 49 7.14 20.30 22.17
CA LYS A 49 8.47 19.69 22.24
C LYS A 49 8.90 19.12 20.88
N TRP A 50 8.02 18.35 20.22
CA TRP A 50 8.27 17.80 18.89
C TRP A 50 8.66 18.85 17.84
N ARG A 51 7.94 19.98 17.80
CA ARG A 51 8.22 21.08 16.85
C ARG A 51 9.58 21.74 17.11
N ASN A 52 10.02 21.77 18.36
CA ASN A 52 11.25 22.41 18.81
C ASN A 52 12.43 21.43 18.97
N LEU A 53 12.28 20.16 18.61
CA LEU A 53 13.37 19.18 18.72
C LEU A 53 14.59 19.61 17.89
N PRO A 54 15.82 19.42 18.42
CA PRO A 54 17.03 19.55 17.62
C PRO A 54 17.00 18.67 16.37
N PHE A 55 17.74 19.07 15.34
CA PHE A 55 17.82 18.29 14.11
C PHE A 55 18.31 16.85 14.36
N SER A 56 19.34 16.70 15.20
CA SER A 56 19.92 15.39 15.57
C SER A 56 18.88 14.45 16.19
N GLU A 57 18.05 14.95 17.11
CA GLU A 57 17.01 14.14 17.76
C GLU A 57 15.86 13.79 16.80
N ARG A 58 15.45 14.74 15.94
CA ARG A 58 14.47 14.47 14.88
C ARG A 58 14.96 13.40 13.92
N GLU A 59 16.25 13.46 13.58
CA GLU A 59 16.91 12.50 12.69
C GLU A 59 16.99 11.10 13.31
N GLU A 60 17.32 11.00 14.60
CA GLU A 60 17.32 9.72 15.31
C GLU A 60 15.93 9.07 15.31
N ILE A 61 14.88 9.86 15.59
CA ILE A 61 13.50 9.37 15.60
C ILE A 61 13.04 8.96 14.20
N ARG A 62 13.43 9.71 13.17
CA ARG A 62 13.21 9.33 11.77
C ARG A 62 13.83 7.97 11.48
N ARG A 63 15.12 7.79 11.78
CA ARG A 63 15.83 6.52 11.57
C ARG A 63 15.17 5.35 12.29
N LYS A 64 14.82 5.51 13.57
CA LYS A 64 14.10 4.46 14.33
C LYS A 64 12.76 4.10 13.70
N SER A 65 12.02 5.10 13.20
CA SER A 65 10.73 4.86 12.54
C SER A 65 10.90 4.17 11.19
N GLU A 66 11.93 4.51 10.42
CA GLU A 66 12.26 3.87 9.14
C GLU A 66 12.72 2.42 9.35
N ASP A 67 13.55 2.17 10.36
CA ASP A 67 14.00 0.82 10.73
C ASP A 67 12.80 -0.04 11.16
N ALA A 68 11.90 0.49 11.99
CA ALA A 68 10.66 -0.21 12.36
C ALA A 68 9.74 -0.47 11.16
N GLN A 69 9.70 0.45 10.18
CA GLN A 69 8.97 0.26 8.93
C GLN A 69 9.56 -0.88 8.10
N LYS A 70 10.89 -0.97 7.99
CA LYS A 70 11.57 -2.08 7.31
C LYS A 70 11.28 -3.42 7.98
N THR A 71 11.33 -3.49 9.31
CA THR A 71 10.97 -4.71 10.06
C THR A 71 9.54 -5.13 9.77
N TYR A 72 8.59 -4.20 9.83
CA TYR A 72 7.19 -4.49 9.51
C TYR A 72 6.98 -4.98 8.07
N GLU A 73 7.72 -4.43 7.11
CA GLU A 73 7.68 -4.88 5.72
C GLU A 73 8.23 -6.30 5.55
N ALA A 74 9.32 -6.64 6.24
CA ALA A 74 9.84 -8.00 6.28
C ALA A 74 8.84 -8.97 6.93
N GLU A 75 8.22 -8.60 8.05
CA GLU A 75 7.16 -9.39 8.70
C GLU A 75 5.98 -9.65 7.75
N ILE A 76 5.57 -8.68 6.93
CA ILE A 76 4.50 -8.89 5.94
C ILE A 76 4.89 -9.96 4.91
N VAL A 77 6.15 -9.95 4.45
CA VAL A 77 6.62 -10.89 3.43
C VAL A 77 6.61 -12.33 3.97
N GLU A 78 7.08 -12.51 5.20
CA GLU A 78 7.22 -13.81 5.87
C GLU A 78 5.93 -14.31 6.54
N PHE A 79 4.96 -13.43 6.78
CA PHE A 79 3.78 -13.72 7.58
C PHE A 79 3.02 -14.99 7.15
N GLU A 80 2.77 -15.15 5.84
CA GLU A 80 2.02 -16.31 5.34
C GLU A 80 2.76 -17.65 5.54
N ASP A 81 4.09 -17.62 5.59
CA ASP A 81 4.96 -18.78 5.79
C ASP A 81 4.93 -19.24 7.27
N GLN A 82 4.53 -18.35 8.19
CA GLN A 82 4.46 -18.61 9.64
C GLN A 82 3.10 -19.15 10.11
N LEU A 83 2.12 -19.26 9.20
CA LEU A 83 0.78 -19.76 9.48
C LEU A 83 0.70 -21.26 9.17
N SER A 84 0.11 -22.02 10.09
CA SER A 84 -0.40 -23.35 9.72
C SER A 84 -1.61 -23.21 8.77
N GLU A 85 -1.96 -24.30 8.09
CA GLU A 85 -3.13 -24.33 7.22
C GLU A 85 -4.41 -23.89 7.96
N GLY A 86 -4.66 -24.43 9.16
CA GLY A 86 -5.81 -24.07 9.97
C GLY A 86 -5.80 -22.60 10.44
N GLU A 87 -4.64 -22.03 10.76
CA GLU A 87 -4.54 -20.60 11.10
C GLU A 87 -4.82 -19.70 9.90
N ARG A 88 -4.33 -20.10 8.72
CA ARG A 88 -4.56 -19.39 7.45
C ARG A 88 -6.03 -19.41 7.07
N GLU A 89 -6.68 -20.57 7.13
CA GLU A 89 -8.12 -20.70 6.88
C GLU A 89 -8.94 -19.87 7.86
N PHE A 90 -8.63 -19.98 9.17
CA PHE A 90 -9.30 -19.20 10.19
C PHE A 90 -9.20 -17.69 9.93
N LEU A 91 -8.00 -17.17 9.62
CA LEU A 91 -7.80 -15.75 9.34
C LEU A 91 -8.45 -15.31 8.02
N ASN A 92 -8.49 -16.18 7.00
CA ASN A 92 -9.19 -15.88 5.74
C ASN A 92 -10.70 -15.75 5.92
N VAL A 93 -11.28 -16.40 6.93
CA VAL A 93 -12.71 -16.27 7.29
C VAL A 93 -12.92 -15.07 8.22
N GLN A 94 -12.19 -15.03 9.34
CA GLN A 94 -12.46 -14.09 10.45
C GLN A 94 -11.81 -12.72 10.26
N ALA A 95 -10.73 -12.63 9.49
CA ALA A 95 -9.96 -11.41 9.25
C ALA A 95 -9.72 -11.19 7.74
N LYS A 96 -10.70 -11.57 6.91
CA LYS A 96 -10.61 -11.58 5.44
C LYS A 96 -10.04 -10.29 4.84
N ASP A 97 -10.55 -9.13 5.25
CA ASP A 97 -10.10 -7.84 4.73
C ASP A 97 -8.65 -7.55 5.11
N LYS A 98 -8.23 -7.98 6.31
CA LYS A 98 -6.86 -7.83 6.77
C LYS A 98 -5.92 -8.74 5.98
N MET A 99 -6.30 -9.99 5.74
CA MET A 99 -5.54 -10.92 4.89
C MET A 99 -5.40 -10.38 3.47
N LYS A 100 -6.47 -9.81 2.89
CA LYS A 100 -6.43 -9.16 1.59
C LYS A 100 -5.48 -7.95 1.57
N GLU A 101 -5.53 -7.09 2.59
CA GLU A 101 -4.61 -5.94 2.72
C GLU A 101 -3.15 -6.42 2.78
N LEU A 102 -2.85 -7.43 3.58
CA LEU A 102 -1.50 -7.98 3.74
C LEU A 102 -0.98 -8.61 2.44
N LYS A 103 -1.81 -9.41 1.75
CA LYS A 103 -1.46 -9.99 0.45
C LYS A 103 -1.15 -8.91 -0.60
N GLN A 104 -1.97 -7.86 -0.69
CA GLN A 104 -1.72 -6.75 -1.60
C GLN A 104 -0.43 -5.99 -1.27
N ARG A 105 -0.14 -5.79 0.03
CA ARG A 105 1.11 -5.17 0.49
C ARG A 105 2.31 -6.05 0.16
N LYS A 106 2.26 -7.35 0.44
CA LYS A 106 3.32 -8.33 0.10
C LYS A 106 3.65 -8.28 -1.38
N MET A 107 2.64 -8.36 -2.26
CA MET A 107 2.84 -8.27 -3.71
C MET A 107 3.51 -6.95 -4.11
N LYS A 108 3.13 -5.82 -3.48
CA LYS A 108 3.78 -4.52 -3.73
C LYS A 108 5.23 -4.49 -3.24
N LEU A 109 5.52 -5.02 -2.05
CA LEU A 109 6.87 -5.06 -1.46
C LEU A 109 7.82 -5.92 -2.29
N LEU A 110 7.32 -7.02 -2.83
CA LEU A 110 8.07 -7.90 -3.73
C LEU A 110 8.10 -7.39 -5.17
N ASN A 111 7.58 -6.20 -5.45
CA ASN A 111 7.51 -5.61 -6.80
C ASN A 111 6.85 -6.52 -7.83
N PHE A 112 5.74 -7.18 -7.45
CA PHE A 112 4.97 -8.03 -8.36
C PHE A 112 4.54 -7.21 -9.60
N PRO A 113 4.69 -7.75 -10.82
CA PRO A 113 4.34 -7.05 -12.05
C PRO A 113 2.90 -6.54 -12.04
N LYS A 114 2.68 -5.33 -12.58
CA LYS A 114 1.33 -4.76 -12.65
C LYS A 114 0.61 -5.31 -13.87
N LYS A 115 -0.59 -5.84 -13.66
CA LYS A 115 -1.44 -6.30 -14.75
C LYS A 115 -1.68 -5.17 -15.76
N PRO A 116 -1.49 -5.40 -17.06
CA PRO A 116 -1.74 -4.40 -18.09
C PRO A 116 -3.23 -4.04 -18.15
N GLY A 117 -3.50 -2.81 -18.56
CA GLY A 117 -4.86 -2.33 -18.81
C GLY A 117 -5.51 -3.05 -20.01
N THR A 118 -6.78 -2.78 -20.27
CA THR A 118 -7.48 -3.29 -21.47
C THR A 118 -7.09 -2.48 -22.71
N ALA A 119 -7.45 -2.95 -23.92
CA ALA A 119 -7.26 -2.19 -25.17
C ALA A 119 -7.80 -0.75 -25.09
N PHE A 120 -8.92 -0.53 -24.39
CA PHE A 120 -9.47 0.81 -24.14
C PHE A 120 -8.51 1.71 -23.33
N ILE A 121 -7.76 1.17 -22.37
CA ILE A 121 -6.75 1.95 -21.63
C ILE A 121 -5.61 2.39 -22.55
N TYR A 122 -5.20 1.54 -23.50
CA TYR A 122 -4.21 1.92 -24.51
C TYR A 122 -4.75 3.02 -25.42
N PHE A 123 -6.01 2.93 -25.85
CA PHE A 123 -6.68 4.04 -26.54
C PHE A 123 -6.67 5.34 -25.74
N LEU A 124 -7.13 5.33 -24.49
CA LEU A 124 -7.11 6.53 -23.63
C LEU A 124 -5.71 7.13 -23.46
N THR A 125 -4.67 6.27 -23.41
CA THR A 125 -3.29 6.70 -23.19
C THR A 125 -2.69 7.29 -24.46
N MET A 126 -2.88 6.62 -25.60
CA MET A 126 -2.33 7.04 -26.89
C MET A 126 -3.06 8.27 -27.44
N GLU A 127 -4.37 8.37 -27.21
CA GLU A 127 -5.20 9.47 -27.71
C GLU A 127 -5.34 10.63 -26.71
N ARG A 128 -4.59 10.61 -25.61
CA ARG A 128 -4.70 11.63 -24.57
C ARG A 128 -4.37 13.03 -25.07
N GLU A 129 -3.43 13.13 -26.02
CA GLU A 129 -3.01 14.40 -26.61
C GLU A 129 -3.95 14.84 -27.72
N SER A 130 -4.45 13.91 -28.54
CA SER A 130 -5.45 14.16 -29.59
C SER A 130 -6.81 14.57 -29.00
N PHE A 131 -7.15 14.04 -27.82
CA PHE A 131 -8.41 14.31 -27.12
C PHE A 131 -8.14 14.74 -25.67
N PRO A 132 -7.62 15.96 -25.46
CA PRO A 132 -7.34 16.44 -24.11
C PRO A 132 -8.63 16.65 -23.32
N ARG A 133 -8.47 16.82 -22.00
CA ARG A 133 -9.55 17.27 -21.12
C ARG A 133 -9.92 18.71 -21.45
N ARG A 134 -11.21 18.99 -21.52
CA ARG A 134 -11.72 20.36 -21.65
C ARG A 134 -11.54 21.10 -20.32
N GLU A 135 -11.57 22.43 -20.38
CA GLU A 135 -11.52 23.25 -19.17
C GLU A 135 -12.67 22.90 -18.22
N GLY A 136 -12.36 22.69 -16.94
CA GLY A 136 -13.31 22.23 -15.93
C GLY A 136 -13.78 20.77 -16.05
N GLU A 137 -13.36 20.01 -17.07
CA GLU A 137 -13.77 18.62 -17.28
C GLU A 137 -13.07 17.68 -16.29
N GLY A 138 -13.86 16.99 -15.47
CA GLY A 138 -13.36 15.95 -14.57
C GLY A 138 -12.88 14.72 -15.34
N ILE A 139 -11.96 13.95 -14.75
CA ILE A 139 -11.44 12.72 -15.38
C ILE A 139 -12.56 11.75 -15.77
N THR A 140 -13.60 11.63 -14.92
CA THR A 140 -14.75 10.75 -15.18
C THR A 140 -15.54 11.19 -16.41
N GLN A 141 -15.83 12.48 -16.55
CA GLN A 141 -16.55 13.04 -17.70
C GLN A 141 -15.76 12.83 -18.99
N TRP A 142 -14.45 13.13 -18.93
CA TRP A 142 -13.54 12.89 -20.05
C TRP A 142 -13.52 11.42 -20.48
N THR A 143 -13.35 10.49 -19.53
CA THR A 143 -13.33 9.06 -19.84
C THR A 143 -14.66 8.56 -20.41
N GLN A 144 -15.80 9.10 -19.95
CA GLN A 144 -17.11 8.76 -20.50
C GLN A 144 -17.22 9.19 -21.97
N ARG A 145 -16.80 10.43 -22.29
CA ARG A 145 -16.73 10.93 -23.67
C ARG A 145 -15.81 10.08 -24.54
N MET A 146 -14.64 9.70 -24.03
CA MET A 146 -13.73 8.80 -24.76
C MET A 146 -14.31 7.40 -24.94
N ALA A 147 -15.13 6.91 -24.00
CA ALA A 147 -15.82 5.62 -24.14
C ALA A 147 -16.89 5.64 -25.25
N GLU A 148 -17.53 6.79 -25.48
CA GLU A 148 -18.42 7.00 -26.63
C GLU A 148 -17.63 6.94 -27.94
N THR A 149 -16.52 7.69 -28.05
CA THR A 149 -15.62 7.60 -29.21
C THR A 149 -15.17 6.16 -29.46
N TRP A 150 -14.70 5.46 -28.42
CA TRP A 150 -14.30 4.07 -28.53
C TRP A 150 -15.44 3.16 -28.99
N ARG A 151 -16.69 3.41 -28.57
CA ARG A 151 -17.83 2.61 -29.02
C ARG A 151 -18.02 2.71 -30.53
N ASP A 152 -17.93 3.92 -31.06
CA ASP A 152 -18.21 4.24 -32.47
C ASP A 152 -17.06 3.88 -33.42
N MET A 153 -15.85 3.62 -32.92
CA MET A 153 -14.73 3.13 -33.73
C MET A 153 -15.00 1.75 -34.35
N SER A 154 -14.50 1.56 -35.56
CA SER A 154 -14.50 0.28 -36.25
C SER A 154 -13.59 -0.74 -35.56
N ASP A 155 -13.76 -2.02 -35.90
CA ASP A 155 -12.88 -3.07 -35.39
C ASP A 155 -11.44 -2.92 -35.87
N ASP A 156 -11.24 -2.43 -37.09
CA ASP A 156 -9.91 -2.18 -37.66
C ASP A 156 -9.18 -1.05 -36.93
N GLU A 157 -9.88 0.05 -36.61
CA GLU A 157 -9.32 1.14 -35.78
C GLU A 157 -9.02 0.67 -34.36
N LYS A 158 -9.87 -0.19 -33.79
CA LYS A 158 -9.64 -0.79 -32.46
C LYS A 158 -8.45 -1.74 -32.45
N GLU A 159 -8.09 -2.31 -33.59
CA GLU A 159 -7.09 -3.37 -33.67
C GLU A 159 -5.70 -2.91 -33.26
N MET A 160 -5.30 -1.67 -33.57
CA MET A 160 -4.00 -1.14 -33.12
C MET A 160 -3.86 -1.13 -31.59
N TYR A 161 -4.94 -0.81 -30.87
CA TYR A 161 -4.94 -0.79 -29.40
C TYR A 161 -5.08 -2.20 -28.81
N ARG A 162 -5.79 -3.11 -29.50
CA ARG A 162 -5.80 -4.54 -29.16
C ARG A 162 -4.41 -5.14 -29.32
N MET A 163 -3.68 -4.81 -30.38
CA MET A 163 -2.28 -5.21 -30.59
C MET A 163 -1.37 -4.67 -29.47
N ALA A 164 -1.49 -3.39 -29.12
CA ALA A 164 -0.72 -2.81 -28.01
C ALA A 164 -1.01 -3.51 -26.68
N ASN A 165 -2.28 -3.83 -26.41
CA ASN A 165 -2.68 -4.63 -25.25
C ASN A 165 -2.08 -6.04 -25.28
N ARG A 166 -2.14 -6.76 -26.41
CA ARG A 166 -1.56 -8.11 -26.53
C ARG A 166 -0.06 -8.12 -26.23
N ARG A 167 0.70 -7.20 -26.82
CA ARG A 167 2.15 -7.05 -26.54
C ARG A 167 2.43 -6.79 -25.06
N ALA A 168 1.62 -5.96 -24.43
CA ALA A 168 1.79 -5.68 -23.01
C ALA A 168 1.38 -6.86 -22.12
N VAL A 169 0.40 -7.68 -22.54
CA VAL A 169 0.03 -8.93 -21.87
C VAL A 169 1.15 -9.97 -21.99
N GLU A 170 1.76 -10.11 -23.17
CA GLU A 170 2.92 -10.97 -23.40
C GLU A 170 4.07 -10.57 -22.47
N LYS A 171 4.48 -9.29 -22.49
CA LYS A 171 5.51 -8.77 -21.59
C LYS A 171 5.17 -8.97 -20.11
N TYR A 172 3.93 -8.73 -19.70
CA TYR A 172 3.51 -8.97 -18.31
C TYR A 172 3.62 -10.44 -17.93
N ASN A 173 3.29 -11.37 -18.82
CA ASN A 173 3.41 -12.80 -18.54
C ASN A 173 4.88 -13.23 -18.40
N GLU A 174 5.78 -12.68 -19.22
CA GLU A 174 7.23 -12.85 -19.09
C GLU A 174 7.71 -12.32 -17.72
N GLU A 175 7.39 -11.06 -17.39
CA GLU A 175 7.75 -10.45 -16.10
C GLU A 175 7.21 -11.24 -14.89
N VAL A 176 5.99 -11.81 -15.00
CA VAL A 176 5.42 -12.65 -13.93
C VAL A 176 6.15 -13.98 -13.82
N THR A 177 6.59 -14.56 -14.93
CA THR A 177 7.36 -15.82 -14.94
C THR A 177 8.71 -15.59 -14.28
N GLU A 178 9.45 -14.57 -14.70
CA GLU A 178 10.72 -14.16 -14.07
C GLU A 178 10.55 -13.82 -12.59
N TRP A 179 9.45 -13.13 -12.24
CA TRP A 179 9.15 -12.80 -10.85
C TRP A 179 8.91 -14.05 -10.01
N LYS A 180 8.20 -15.05 -10.53
CA LYS A 180 7.96 -16.32 -9.84
C LYS A 180 9.26 -17.08 -9.65
N GLU A 181 10.07 -17.26 -10.69
CA GLU A 181 11.37 -17.92 -10.60
C GLU A 181 12.28 -17.29 -9.53
N LYS A 182 12.20 -15.97 -9.35
CA LYS A 182 12.98 -15.24 -8.34
C LYS A 182 12.45 -15.37 -6.91
N HIS A 183 11.15 -15.60 -6.72
CA HIS A 183 10.49 -15.51 -5.41
C HIS A 183 9.80 -16.80 -4.95
N GLU A 184 9.68 -17.80 -5.82
CA GLU A 184 9.25 -19.15 -5.47
C GLU A 184 10.42 -19.84 -4.76
N LYS A 185 10.21 -20.21 -3.51
CA LYS A 185 11.14 -21.06 -2.77
C LYS A 185 10.82 -22.50 -3.19
N ASP A 186 11.84 -23.27 -3.57
CA ASP A 186 11.74 -24.72 -3.78
C ASP A 186 11.04 -25.44 -2.62
#